data_AF-A0A928QA63-F1
#
_entry.id   AF-A0A928QA63-F1
#
_cell.length_a   1.000
_cell.length_b   1.000
_cell.length_c   1.000
_cell.angle_alpha   90.00
_cell.angle_beta   90.00
_cell.angle_gamma   90.00
#
_symmetry.space_group_name_H-M   'P 1'
#
loop_
_entity.id
_entity.type
_entity.pdbx_description
1 polymer ?
#
loop_
_entity_poly.entity_id
_entity_poly.type
_entity_poly.pdbx_seq_one_letter_code
_entity_poly.pdbx_strand_id
1 'polypeptide(L)'
;MGGCGEHRFVTVCFQKKGVPFPFMNDHTQDTLLRAVYRIVDSRLQAAGEASLCTENVFCALAASAPDKVSYTQLARLSNEDFLQAVYLTLLGRPVDTGALHRWRQHLQEPKEVFRSALLHSVLASPEYRSRLVLLTDCPLPVASAVPQLTVAASVQGLPPRLIRLYRMLPPFLQRLAKRIAGKE
;
A
#
# COMPACT_ATOMS: atom_id res chain seq x y z
N MET A 1 -38.54 4.46 16.32
CA MET A 1 -38.85 4.85 14.93
C MET A 1 -37.99 6.07 14.66
N GLY A 2 -36.82 5.99 14.03
CA GLY A 2 -36.53 5.37 12.74
C GLY A 2 -36.09 6.50 11.80
N GLY A 3 -34.87 7.01 12.00
CA GLY A 3 -34.29 8.09 11.19
C GLY A 3 -33.07 7.56 10.44
N CYS A 4 -33.32 7.01 9.25
CA CYS A 4 -32.32 6.54 8.31
C CYS A 4 -31.61 7.76 7.71
N GLY A 5 -30.35 8.02 8.09
CA GLY A 5 -29.51 9.05 7.52
C GLY A 5 -28.62 8.47 6.43
N GLU A 6 -28.94 8.80 5.18
CA GLU A 6 -28.22 8.45 3.95
C GLU A 6 -26.72 8.79 4.05
N HIS A 7 -25.87 7.77 4.18
CA HIS A 7 -24.42 7.90 4.04
C HIS A 7 -24.08 8.15 2.57
N ARG A 8 -24.05 9.43 2.15
CA ARG A 8 -23.45 9.82 0.88
C ARG A 8 -21.93 9.80 1.02
N PHE A 9 -21.34 8.67 0.66
CA PHE A 9 -19.91 8.58 0.39
C PHE A 9 -19.55 9.55 -0.74
N VAL A 10 -18.89 10.66 -0.41
CA VAL A 10 -18.26 11.52 -1.40
C VAL A 10 -17.01 10.79 -1.91
N THR A 11 -17.17 9.98 -2.95
CA THR A 11 -16.05 9.42 -3.71
C THR A 11 -15.38 10.56 -4.46
N VAL A 12 -14.30 11.11 -3.90
CA VAL A 12 -13.46 12.07 -4.61
C VAL A 12 -12.60 11.30 -5.62
N CYS A 13 -13.12 11.15 -6.84
CA CYS A 13 -12.35 10.68 -7.99
C CYS A 13 -11.36 11.76 -8.42
N PHE A 14 -10.11 11.70 -7.94
CA PHE A 14 -9.01 12.49 -8.51
C PHE A 14 -8.60 11.90 -9.86
N GLN A 15 -9.30 12.30 -10.91
CA GLN A 15 -8.93 11.99 -12.29
C GLN A 15 -7.74 12.85 -12.69
N LYS A 16 -6.54 12.27 -12.63
CA LYS A 16 -5.28 12.94 -13.02
C LYS A 16 -5.22 13.10 -14.55
N LYS A 17 -5.94 14.09 -15.09
CA LYS A 17 -5.71 14.57 -16.46
C LYS A 17 -4.39 15.34 -16.46
N GLY A 18 -3.44 14.87 -17.26
CA GLY A 18 -2.10 15.44 -17.39
C GLY A 18 -2.17 16.88 -17.87
N VAL A 19 -1.93 17.80 -16.94
CA VAL A 19 -1.51 19.17 -17.23
C VAL A 19 -0.14 19.33 -16.57
N PRO A 20 0.91 19.72 -17.30
CA PRO A 20 2.21 20.01 -16.70
C PRO A 20 2.05 21.31 -15.90
N PHE A 21 1.75 21.17 -14.61
CA PHE A 21 1.77 22.32 -13.72
C PHE A 21 3.21 22.85 -13.66
N PRO A 22 3.40 24.18 -13.71
CA PRO A 22 4.72 24.78 -13.55
C PRO A 22 5.29 24.34 -12.20
N PHE A 23 6.59 24.08 -12.15
CA PHE A 23 7.36 23.72 -10.97
C PHE A 23 7.03 24.69 -9.81
N MET A 24 6.05 24.34 -8.99
CA MET A 24 5.83 24.94 -7.69
C MET A 24 6.95 24.43 -6.80
N ASN A 25 7.65 25.33 -6.11
CA ASN A 25 8.66 24.93 -5.13
C ASN A 25 8.03 23.98 -4.10
N ASP A 26 8.69 22.86 -3.77
CA ASP A 26 8.15 21.83 -2.85
C ASP A 26 7.63 22.43 -1.53
N HIS A 27 8.24 23.50 -1.04
CA HIS A 27 7.83 24.21 0.17
C HIS A 27 6.48 24.94 0.05
N THR A 28 6.14 25.50 -1.11
CA THR A 28 4.85 26.20 -1.29
C THR A 28 3.71 25.19 -1.41
N GLN A 29 3.98 24.04 -2.02
CA GLN A 29 3.02 22.94 -2.10
C GLN A 29 2.74 22.34 -0.72
N ASP A 30 3.78 22.08 0.09
CA ASP A 30 3.62 21.60 1.47
C ASP A 30 2.81 22.59 2.32
N THR A 31 3.13 23.89 2.22
CA THR A 31 2.40 24.95 2.94
C THR A 31 0.91 24.98 2.55
N LEU A 32 0.61 24.84 1.26
CA LEU A 32 -0.76 24.83 0.76
C LEU A 32 -1.53 23.58 1.23
N LEU A 33 -0.91 22.40 1.19
CA LEU A 33 -1.54 21.16 1.65
C LEU A 33 -1.89 21.21 3.14
N ARG A 34 -1.00 21.76 3.96
CA ARG A 34 -1.26 21.97 5.40
C ARG A 34 -2.39 22.97 5.64
N ALA A 35 -2.42 24.07 4.88
CA ALA A 35 -3.49 25.06 4.98
C ALA A 35 -4.85 24.44 4.61
N VAL A 36 -4.90 23.66 3.53
CA VAL A 36 -6.11 22.91 3.12
C VAL A 36 -6.55 21.96 4.22
N TYR A 37 -5.62 21.16 4.77
CA TYR A 37 -5.93 20.24 5.87
C TYR A 37 -6.55 20.96 7.07
N ARG A 38 -5.96 22.08 7.52
CA ARG A 38 -6.47 22.86 8.66
C ARG A 38 -7.86 23.43 8.42
N ILE A 39 -8.15 23.88 7.20
CA ILE A 39 -9.49 24.37 6.84
C ILE A 39 -10.50 23.23 6.89
N VAL A 40 -10.15 22.05 6.37
CA VAL A 40 -11.02 20.88 6.40
C VAL A 40 -11.24 20.42 7.84
N ASP A 41 -10.18 20.28 8.64
CA ASP A 41 -10.24 19.85 10.03
C ASP A 41 -11.10 20.79 10.89
N SER A 42 -10.94 22.11 10.73
CA SER A 42 -11.77 23.09 11.46
C SER A 42 -13.26 23.00 11.08
N ARG A 43 -13.57 22.72 9.81
CA ARG A 43 -14.96 22.53 9.36
C ARG A 43 -15.55 21.21 9.86
N LEU A 44 -14.77 20.13 9.87
CA LEU A 44 -15.20 18.84 10.41
C LEU A 44 -15.49 18.96 11.92
N GLN A 45 -14.60 19.61 12.67
CA GLN A 45 -14.82 19.87 14.10
C GLN A 45 -16.07 20.70 14.36
N ALA A 46 -16.33 21.73 13.55
CA ALA A 46 -17.55 22.53 13.65
C ALA A 46 -18.83 21.72 13.35
N ALA A 47 -18.73 20.67 12.52
CA ALA A 47 -19.81 19.73 12.25
C ALA A 47 -19.92 18.60 13.30
N GLY A 48 -18.99 18.53 14.27
CA GLY A 48 -18.91 17.44 15.24
C GLY A 48 -18.30 16.15 14.69
N GLU A 49 -17.67 16.21 13.52
CA GLU A 49 -16.97 15.09 12.89
C GLU A 49 -15.47 15.11 13.21
N ALA A 50 -14.89 13.92 13.41
CA ALA A 50 -13.45 13.77 13.62
C ALA A 50 -12.69 13.63 12.29
N SER A 51 -11.50 14.20 12.20
CA SER A 51 -10.62 14.02 11.05
C SER A 51 -10.15 12.57 10.90
N LEU A 52 -10.07 12.11 9.65
CA LEU A 52 -9.72 10.73 9.31
C LEU A 52 -8.21 10.43 9.42
N CYS A 53 -7.36 11.46 9.44
CA CYS A 53 -5.90 11.34 9.42
C CYS A 53 -5.23 12.62 9.91
N THR A 54 -3.99 12.56 10.39
CA THR A 54 -3.19 13.73 10.82
C THR A 54 -2.70 14.59 9.64
N GLU A 55 -2.34 15.88 9.89
CA GLU A 55 -1.73 16.80 8.90
C GLU A 55 -0.53 16.17 8.16
N ASN A 56 0.37 15.50 8.90
CA ASN A 56 1.56 14.85 8.32
C ASN A 56 1.20 13.69 7.39
N VAL A 57 0.18 12.91 7.76
CA VAL A 57 -0.31 11.77 6.97
C VAL A 57 -0.95 12.29 5.69
N PHE A 58 -1.75 13.35 5.77
CA PHE A 58 -2.36 13.98 4.60
C PHE A 58 -1.31 14.48 3.60
N CYS A 59 -0.25 15.14 4.08
CA CYS A 59 0.83 15.61 3.21
C CYS A 59 1.59 14.44 2.56
N ALA A 60 1.86 13.37 3.31
CA ALA A 60 2.50 12.17 2.79
C ALA A 60 1.63 11.44 1.73
N LEU A 61 0.31 11.40 1.94
CA LEU A 61 -0.65 10.84 0.99
C LEU A 61 -0.70 11.66 -0.30
N ALA A 62 -0.77 13.00 -0.19
CA ALA A 62 -0.82 13.89 -1.34
C ALA A 62 0.49 13.84 -2.18
N ALA A 63 1.62 13.55 -1.55
CA ALA A 63 2.90 13.35 -2.22
C ALA A 63 3.04 11.98 -2.89
N SER A 64 2.22 10.99 -2.50
CA SER A 64 2.27 9.62 -3.01
C SER A 64 1.39 9.43 -4.24
N ALA A 65 1.77 8.53 -5.15
CA ALA A 65 0.90 8.14 -6.25
C ALA A 65 -0.15 7.12 -5.74
N PRO A 66 -1.37 7.08 -6.33
CA PRO A 66 -2.40 6.14 -5.89
C PRO A 66 -2.02 4.68 -6.09
N ASP A 67 -1.19 4.38 -7.09
CA ASP A 67 -0.77 3.02 -7.45
C ASP A 67 0.62 2.64 -6.93
N LYS A 68 1.38 3.63 -6.44
CA LYS A 68 2.77 3.45 -6.01
C LYS A 68 3.09 4.31 -4.79
N VAL A 69 3.59 3.65 -3.75
CA VAL A 69 3.90 4.24 -2.44
C VAL A 69 5.36 3.99 -2.12
N SER A 70 6.12 5.03 -1.77
CA SER A 70 7.51 4.88 -1.33
C SER A 70 7.57 4.75 0.19
N TYR A 71 8.19 3.67 0.67
CA TYR A 71 8.42 3.47 2.10
C TYR A 71 9.27 4.58 2.71
N THR A 72 10.26 5.11 1.98
CA THR A 72 11.16 6.16 2.50
C THR A 72 10.42 7.45 2.87
N GLN A 73 9.33 7.77 2.15
CA GLN A 73 8.47 8.91 2.46
C GLN A 73 7.69 8.66 3.76
N LEU A 74 7.09 7.48 3.89
CA LEU A 74 6.36 7.08 5.10
C LEU A 74 7.29 6.93 6.31
N ALA A 75 8.54 6.51 6.10
CA ALA A 75 9.50 6.25 7.17
C ALA A 75 9.90 7.51 7.97
N ARG A 76 9.62 8.72 7.46
CA ARG A 76 9.84 9.99 8.17
C ARG A 76 8.81 10.23 9.27
N LEU A 77 7.67 9.54 9.23
CA LEU A 77 6.55 9.72 10.14
C LEU A 77 6.78 9.09 11.53
N SER A 78 5.96 9.49 12.51
CA SER A 78 5.85 8.81 13.81
C SER A 78 5.27 7.39 13.65
N ASN A 79 5.32 6.53 14.67
CA ASN A 79 4.73 5.19 14.57
C ASN A 79 3.21 5.24 14.37
N GLU A 80 2.53 6.18 15.04
CA GLU A 80 1.08 6.38 14.91
C GLU A 80 0.71 6.90 13.53
N ASP A 81 1.40 7.94 13.05
CA ASP A 81 1.17 8.49 11.71
C ASP A 81 1.53 7.46 10.63
N PHE A 82 2.58 6.66 10.84
CA PHE A 82 2.96 5.58 9.92
C PHE A 82 1.85 4.52 9.81
N LEU A 83 1.27 4.12 10.94
CA LEU A 83 0.14 3.18 10.97
C LEU A 83 -1.02 3.72 10.11
N GLN A 84 -1.45 4.95 10.36
CA GLN A 84 -2.55 5.56 9.62
C GLN A 84 -2.21 5.68 8.12
N ALA A 85 -1.00 6.14 7.80
CA ALA A 85 -0.57 6.30 6.41
C ALA A 85 -0.53 4.96 5.67
N VAL A 86 -0.06 3.87 6.30
CA VAL A 86 -0.04 2.53 5.69
C VAL A 86 -1.45 2.02 5.40
N TYR A 87 -2.40 2.18 6.34
CA TYR A 87 -3.78 1.76 6.11
C TYR A 87 -4.44 2.58 4.98
N LEU A 88 -4.24 3.89 4.96
CA LEU A 88 -4.82 4.76 3.93
C LEU A 88 -4.17 4.57 2.55
N THR A 89 -2.87 4.30 2.49
CA THR A 89 -2.16 4.08 1.22
C THR A 89 -2.37 2.67 0.67
N LEU A 90 -2.13 1.64 1.48
CA LEU A 90 -2.10 0.25 1.02
C LEU A 90 -3.48 -0.41 1.02
N LEU A 91 -4.36 -0.05 1.96
CA LEU A 91 -5.70 -0.62 2.07
C LEU A 91 -6.76 0.37 1.56
N GLY A 92 -6.49 1.68 1.64
CA GLY A 92 -7.44 2.72 1.24
C GLY A 92 -8.58 2.92 2.22
N ARG A 93 -8.39 2.51 3.47
CA ARG A 93 -9.37 2.71 4.54
C ARG A 93 -8.68 3.28 5.78
N PRO A 94 -9.39 4.00 6.65
CA PRO A 94 -8.86 4.37 7.95
C PRO A 94 -8.62 3.14 8.82
N VAL A 95 -7.79 3.28 9.86
CA VAL A 95 -7.50 2.18 10.78
C VAL A 95 -8.76 1.86 11.60
N ASP A 96 -9.17 0.59 11.60
CA ASP A 96 -10.31 0.14 12.41
C ASP A 96 -9.99 0.20 13.91
N THR A 97 -11.01 0.39 14.75
CA THR A 97 -10.85 0.43 16.22
C THR A 97 -10.22 -0.85 16.79
N GLY A 98 -10.57 -2.01 16.25
CA GLY A 98 -9.98 -3.30 16.64
C GLY A 98 -8.50 -3.42 16.24
N ALA A 99 -8.14 -2.93 15.06
CA ALA A 99 -6.74 -2.89 14.62
C ALA A 99 -5.94 -1.89 15.47
N LEU A 100 -6.47 -0.69 15.73
CA LEU A 100 -5.85 0.29 16.62
C LEU A 100 -5.55 -0.29 17.99
N HIS A 101 -6.51 -1.00 18.61
CA HIS A 101 -6.30 -1.61 19.91
C HIS A 101 -5.15 -2.62 19.90
N ARG A 102 -5.05 -3.44 18.85
CA ARG A 102 -3.96 -4.41 18.67
C ARG A 102 -2.60 -3.71 18.54
N TRP A 103 -2.52 -2.69 17.70
CA TRP A 103 -1.26 -1.99 17.43
C TRP A 103 -0.83 -1.06 18.55
N ARG A 104 -1.76 -0.59 19.39
CA ARG A 104 -1.47 0.34 20.49
C ARG A 104 -0.39 -0.16 21.43
N GLN A 105 -0.35 -1.47 21.67
CA GLN A 105 0.67 -2.12 22.52
C GLN A 105 2.08 -2.09 21.89
N HIS A 106 2.15 -2.03 20.56
CA HIS A 106 3.40 -2.03 19.80
C HIS A 106 3.87 -0.62 19.42
N LEU A 107 3.10 0.44 19.68
CA LEU A 107 3.47 1.82 19.31
C LEU A 107 4.73 2.31 20.04
N GLN A 108 5.00 1.79 21.24
CA GLN A 108 6.18 2.11 22.04
C GLN A 108 7.43 1.33 21.60
N GLU A 109 7.30 0.34 20.72
CA GLU A 109 8.44 -0.40 20.20
C GLU A 109 9.32 0.47 19.29
N PRO A 110 10.61 0.12 19.15
CA PRO A 110 11.49 0.76 18.19
C PRO A 110 10.88 0.74 16.78
N LYS A 111 11.02 1.86 16.06
CA LYS A 111 10.39 2.09 14.76
C LYS A 111 10.59 0.93 13.77
N GLU A 112 11.77 0.34 13.75
CA GLU A 112 12.12 -0.75 12.82
C GLU A 112 11.31 -2.04 13.08
N VAL A 113 11.15 -2.42 14.35
CA VAL A 113 10.41 -3.62 14.76
C VAL A 113 8.92 -3.42 14.49
N PHE A 114 8.38 -2.28 14.93
CA PHE A 114 6.97 -1.94 14.70
C PHE A 114 6.62 -1.91 13.20
N ARG A 115 7.42 -1.23 12.38
CA ARG A 115 7.15 -1.06 10.96
C ARG A 115 7.26 -2.36 10.18
N SER A 116 8.23 -3.22 10.51
CA SER A 116 8.38 -4.52 9.85
C SER A 116 7.22 -5.46 10.21
N ALA A 117 6.83 -5.52 11.48
CA ALA A 117 5.67 -6.30 11.92
C ALA A 117 4.36 -5.81 11.26
N LEU A 118 4.17 -4.48 11.21
CA LEU A 118 3.01 -3.87 10.57
C LEU A 118 2.95 -4.21 9.09
N LEU A 119 4.02 -3.93 8.33
CA LEU A 119 4.06 -4.21 6.89
C LEU A 119 3.86 -5.70 6.61
N HIS A 120 4.48 -6.59 7.38
CA HIS A 120 4.27 -8.03 7.23
C HIS A 120 2.80 -8.42 7.40
N SER A 121 2.12 -7.88 8.41
CA SER A 121 0.70 -8.15 8.64
C SER A 121 -0.21 -7.62 7.51
N VAL A 122 0.09 -6.42 7.00
CA VAL A 122 -0.72 -5.76 5.97
C VAL A 122 -0.51 -6.42 4.62
N LEU A 123 0.73 -6.74 4.24
CA LEU A 123 1.03 -7.43 2.98
C LEU A 123 0.50 -8.87 2.97
N ALA A 124 0.42 -9.53 4.13
CA ALA A 124 -0.20 -10.85 4.26
C ALA A 124 -1.73 -10.80 4.16
N SER A 125 -2.35 -9.65 4.40
CA SER A 125 -3.81 -9.50 4.39
C SER A 125 -4.40 -9.73 2.99
N PRO A 126 -5.57 -10.41 2.88
CA PRO A 126 -6.28 -10.55 1.60
C PRO A 126 -6.70 -9.19 1.02
N GLU A 127 -6.89 -8.18 1.87
CA GLU A 127 -7.28 -6.83 1.45
C GLU A 127 -6.21 -6.18 0.58
N TYR A 128 -4.94 -6.33 0.95
CA TYR A 128 -3.83 -5.82 0.13
C TYR A 128 -3.79 -6.51 -1.24
N ARG A 129 -4.05 -7.83 -1.27
CA ARG A 129 -4.08 -8.62 -2.53
C ARG A 129 -5.17 -8.17 -3.49
N SER A 130 -6.28 -7.63 -2.99
CA SER A 130 -7.35 -7.11 -3.84
C SER A 130 -7.04 -5.75 -4.49
N ARG A 131 -6.16 -4.94 -3.89
CA ARG A 131 -5.86 -3.57 -4.34
C ARG A 131 -4.56 -3.47 -5.16
N LEU A 132 -3.57 -4.32 -4.89
CA LEU A 132 -2.31 -4.42 -5.64
C LEU A 132 -1.49 -3.11 -5.74
N VAL A 133 -1.46 -2.30 -4.68
CA VAL A 133 -0.62 -1.08 -4.62
C VAL A 133 0.85 -1.46 -4.49
N LEU A 134 1.73 -0.91 -5.34
CA LEU A 134 3.15 -1.23 -5.30
C LEU A 134 3.86 -0.44 -4.20
N LEU A 135 4.46 -1.16 -3.26
CA LEU A 135 5.34 -0.58 -2.24
C LEU A 135 6.79 -0.62 -2.74
N THR A 136 7.41 0.54 -2.91
CA THR A 136 8.82 0.65 -3.32
C THR A 136 9.73 1.12 -2.19
N ASP A 137 11.02 0.85 -2.34
CA ASP A 137 12.07 1.36 -1.46
C ASP A 137 11.96 0.88 0.00
N CYS A 138 11.44 -0.35 0.22
CA CYS A 138 11.45 -0.99 1.54
C CYS A 138 12.82 -1.59 1.85
N PRO A 139 13.59 -1.04 2.81
CA PRO A 139 14.84 -1.63 3.27
C PRO A 139 14.60 -2.75 4.30
N LEU A 140 13.37 -2.87 4.79
CA LEU A 140 13.02 -3.85 5.80
C LEU A 140 12.92 -5.25 5.17
N PRO A 141 13.33 -6.31 5.90
CA PRO A 141 13.17 -7.70 5.48
C PRO A 141 11.69 -8.09 5.61
N VAL A 142 10.82 -7.41 4.87
CA VAL A 142 9.45 -7.84 4.69
C VAL A 142 9.55 -8.98 3.71
N ALA A 143 9.36 -10.22 4.20
CA ALA A 143 9.37 -11.43 3.36
C ALA A 143 8.64 -11.09 2.06
N SER A 144 9.38 -11.11 0.96
CA SER A 144 9.01 -10.48 -0.30
C SER A 144 7.65 -10.97 -0.77
N ALA A 145 6.59 -10.24 -0.40
CA ALA A 145 5.26 -10.37 -0.96
C ALA A 145 5.13 -9.48 -2.19
N VAL A 146 6.23 -9.28 -2.92
CA VAL A 146 6.09 -9.26 -4.36
C VAL A 146 5.46 -10.62 -4.68
N PRO A 147 4.38 -10.73 -5.46
CA PRO A 147 4.24 -11.91 -6.29
C PRO A 147 5.44 -11.85 -7.22
N GLN A 148 6.61 -12.27 -6.73
CA GLN A 148 7.63 -12.73 -7.61
C GLN A 148 6.89 -13.78 -8.42
N LEU A 149 6.82 -13.61 -9.73
CA LEU A 149 6.75 -14.73 -10.63
C LEU A 149 8.02 -15.58 -10.39
N THR A 150 8.16 -16.16 -9.21
CA THR A 150 9.01 -17.29 -8.96
C THR A 150 8.24 -18.44 -9.57
N VAL A 151 8.53 -18.70 -10.84
CA VAL A 151 8.28 -19.99 -11.46
C VAL A 151 9.21 -21.00 -10.76
N ALA A 152 8.93 -21.28 -9.49
CA ALA A 152 9.44 -22.44 -8.78
C ALA A 152 8.47 -23.58 -9.07
N ALA A 153 8.39 -23.96 -10.36
CA ALA A 153 7.72 -25.18 -10.75
C ALA A 153 8.64 -26.35 -10.40
N SER A 154 8.51 -26.87 -9.18
CA SER A 154 9.01 -28.20 -8.86
C SER A 154 8.31 -29.20 -9.81
N VAL A 155 9.11 -29.94 -10.58
CA VAL A 155 8.66 -30.80 -11.70
C VAL A 155 7.90 -32.05 -11.24
N GLN A 156 7.50 -32.17 -9.98
CA GLN A 156 6.92 -33.41 -9.45
C GLN A 156 5.40 -33.54 -9.58
N GLY A 157 4.74 -32.67 -10.34
CA GLY A 157 3.31 -32.82 -10.61
C GLY A 157 2.80 -31.86 -11.67
N LEU A 158 3.43 -31.82 -12.84
CA LEU A 158 2.97 -30.95 -13.93
C LEU A 158 1.59 -31.43 -14.43
N PRO A 159 0.55 -30.57 -14.45
CA PRO A 159 -0.75 -30.95 -15.01
C PRO A 159 -0.61 -31.33 -16.50
N PRO A 160 -1.39 -32.31 -16.99
CA PRO A 160 -1.19 -32.94 -18.30
C PRO A 160 -1.27 -31.98 -19.49
N ARG A 161 -1.88 -30.80 -19.30
CA ARG A 161 -1.96 -29.74 -20.31
C ARG A 161 -0.61 -29.06 -20.56
N LEU A 162 0.21 -28.88 -19.53
CA LEU A 162 1.54 -28.27 -19.67
C LEU A 162 2.55 -29.22 -20.34
N ILE A 163 2.36 -30.54 -20.20
CA ILE A 163 3.20 -31.55 -20.88
C ILE A 163 3.04 -31.47 -22.40
N ARG A 164 1.81 -31.22 -22.90
CA ARG A 164 1.56 -31.05 -24.35
C ARG A 164 2.24 -29.80 -24.89
N LEU A 165 2.17 -28.69 -24.15
CA LEU A 165 2.86 -27.46 -24.53
C LEU A 165 4.38 -27.62 -24.51
N TYR A 166 4.91 -28.35 -23.52
CA TYR A 166 6.34 -28.65 -23.43
C TYR A 166 6.86 -29.47 -24.63
N ARG A 167 6.04 -30.39 -25.15
CA ARG A 167 6.36 -31.17 -26.35
C ARG A 167 6.33 -30.38 -27.65
N MET A 168 5.58 -29.28 -27.70
CA MET A 168 5.48 -28.40 -28.87
C MET A 168 6.60 -27.34 -28.95
N LEU A 169 7.42 -27.22 -27.90
CA LEU A 169 8.50 -26.22 -27.86
C LEU A 169 9.70 -26.65 -28.73
N PRO A 170 10.34 -25.71 -29.44
CA PRO A 170 11.58 -25.95 -30.18
C PRO A 170 12.68 -26.58 -29.31
N PRO A 171 13.55 -27.43 -29.90
CA PRO A 171 14.52 -28.24 -29.15
C PRO A 171 15.52 -27.41 -28.32
N PHE A 172 15.78 -26.16 -28.72
CA PHE A 172 16.61 -25.23 -27.95
C PHE A 172 15.99 -24.88 -26.59
N LEU A 173 14.68 -24.60 -26.55
CA LEU A 173 13.99 -24.20 -25.32
C LEU A 173 13.79 -25.38 -24.37
N GLN A 174 13.64 -26.59 -24.89
CA GLN A 174 13.59 -27.80 -24.06
C GLN A 174 14.91 -28.06 -23.32
N ARG A 175 16.06 -27.82 -23.97
CA ARG A 175 17.39 -27.92 -23.32
C ARG A 175 17.56 -26.86 -22.24
N LEU A 176 17.10 -25.65 -22.52
CA LEU A 176 17.17 -24.52 -21.60
C LEU A 176 16.33 -24.78 -20.35
N ALA A 177 15.10 -25.26 -20.52
CA ALA A 177 14.23 -25.63 -19.41
C ALA A 177 14.76 -26.85 -18.63
N LYS A 178 15.43 -27.81 -19.27
CA LYS A 178 16.12 -28.92 -18.57
C LYS A 178 17.30 -28.44 -17.72
N ARG A 179 18.12 -27.51 -18.23
CA ARG A 179 19.22 -26.89 -17.47
C ARG A 179 18.70 -26.12 -16.26
N ILE A 180 17.63 -25.33 -16.43
CA ILE A 180 17.01 -24.59 -15.32
C ILE A 180 16.41 -25.54 -14.28
N ALA A 181 15.88 -26.70 -14.71
CA ALA A 181 15.28 -27.70 -13.83
C ALA A 181 16.29 -28.58 -13.08
N GLY A 182 17.61 -28.37 -13.23
CA GLY A 182 18.64 -29.05 -12.46
C GLY A 182 18.78 -30.56 -12.72
N LYS A 183 18.25 -31.07 -13.84
CA LYS A 183 18.52 -32.42 -14.33
C LYS A 183 19.59 -32.35 -15.40
N GLU A 184 20.86 -32.35 -14.98
CA GLU A 184 21.96 -32.80 -15.83
C GLU A 184 22.27 -34.26 -15.53
#